data_AF-A0AA38S2G9-F1
#
_entry.id   AF-A0AA38S2G9-F1
#
_cell.length_a   1.000
_cell.length_b   1.000
_cell.length_c   1.000
_cell.angle_alpha   90.00
_cell.angle_beta   90.00
_cell.angle_gamma   90.00
#
_symmetry.space_group_name_H-M   'P 1'
#
loop_
_entity.id
_entity.type
_entity.pdbx_description
1 polymer ?
#
loop_
_entity_poly.entity_id
_entity_poly.type
_entity_poly.pdbx_seq_one_letter_code
_entity_poly.pdbx_strand_id
1 'polypeptide(L)'
;MKFPSAALFCSLLLLIGTLALTEAKKSDKDLKEVTHKVFFDVEIAGKPAGRIVFGLFGKTVPKTAENFRALCTGEKGIGKSGKPLHYKGSVFHRIITSFMIQGGDFTLGDGRGGESIYGEKFNDENFKIKHTGPGLLSMANAGKNTNGSQFFITTVTTSWLDGRHVVFGKVLSGMDVVYKMEAEGSQSGTTKSKVTIADSGELPL
;
A
#
# COMPACT_ATOMS: atom_id res chain seq x y z
N MET A 1 52.64 23.16 26.06
CA MET A 1 51.91 22.42 25.01
C MET A 1 50.41 22.66 25.20
N LYS A 2 49.78 23.45 24.32
CA LYS A 2 48.33 23.72 24.37
C LYS A 2 47.63 22.70 23.46
N PHE A 3 46.82 21.82 24.06
CA PHE A 3 45.98 20.87 23.34
C PHE A 3 44.91 21.64 22.52
N PRO A 4 44.72 21.38 21.21
CA PRO A 4 43.61 21.94 20.48
C PRO A 4 42.32 21.18 20.83
N SER A 5 41.49 21.85 21.63
CA SER A 5 40.03 21.87 21.62
C SER A 5 39.29 20.61 21.08
N ALA A 6 38.98 19.67 21.97
CA ALA A 6 38.00 18.61 21.73
C ALA A 6 36.60 19.15 21.35
N ALA A 7 36.30 20.42 21.69
CA ALA A 7 35.03 21.07 21.39
C ALA A 7 34.82 21.36 19.89
N LEU A 8 35.90 21.52 19.09
CA LEU A 8 35.80 21.83 17.66
C LEU A 8 35.51 20.58 16.81
N PHE A 9 35.96 19.41 17.26
CA PHE A 9 35.68 18.12 16.59
C PHE A 9 34.25 17.63 16.86
N CYS A 10 33.75 17.80 18.09
CA CYS A 10 32.36 17.45 18.42
C CYS A 10 31.34 18.30 17.66
N SER A 11 31.58 19.60 17.50
CA SER A 11 30.65 20.50 16.78
C SER A 11 30.59 20.23 15.28
N LEU A 12 31.71 19.85 14.64
CA LEU A 12 31.73 19.45 13.22
C LEU A 12 31.00 18.11 12.99
N LEU A 13 31.21 17.12 13.86
CA LEU A 13 30.50 15.83 13.82
C LEU A 13 28.99 16.00 14.05
N LEU A 14 28.59 16.87 14.98
CA LEU A 14 27.19 17.24 15.22
C LEU A 14 26.57 17.89 13.97
N LEU A 15 27.28 18.83 13.33
CA LEU A 15 26.80 19.51 12.13
C LEU A 15 26.60 18.53 10.95
N ILE A 16 27.59 17.69 10.67
CA ILE A 16 27.51 16.66 9.62
C ILE A 16 26.36 15.67 9.90
N GLY A 17 26.19 15.24 11.16
CA GLY A 17 25.09 14.37 11.56
C GLY A 17 23.71 15.02 11.36
N THR A 18 23.56 16.30 11.69
CA THR A 18 22.30 17.04 11.46
C THR A 18 21.97 17.20 9.97
N LEU A 19 22.96 17.52 9.13
CA LEU A 19 22.82 17.63 7.67
C LEU A 19 22.39 16.29 7.05
N ALA A 20 23.06 15.19 7.39
CA ALA A 20 22.72 13.87 6.88
C ALA A 20 21.31 13.42 7.28
N LEU A 21 20.89 13.67 8.53
CA LEU A 21 19.53 13.39 8.98
C LEU A 21 18.48 14.23 8.26
N THR A 22 18.77 15.51 7.98
CA THR A 22 17.86 16.37 7.20
C THR A 22 17.73 15.91 5.76
N GLU A 23 18.81 15.51 5.10
CA GLU A 23 18.77 14.96 3.75
C GLU A 23 18.02 13.63 3.69
N ALA A 24 18.25 12.72 4.64
CA ALA A 24 17.54 11.45 4.71
C ALA A 24 16.03 11.63 4.93
N LYS A 25 15.62 12.53 5.83
CA LYS A 25 14.21 12.88 6.04
C LYS A 25 13.58 13.53 4.81
N LYS A 26 14.32 14.41 4.12
CA LYS A 26 13.86 15.05 2.88
C LYS A 26 13.67 14.00 1.78
N SER A 27 14.64 13.11 1.59
CA SER A 27 14.57 12.02 0.62
C SER A 27 13.40 11.07 0.89
N ASP A 28 13.16 10.68 2.15
CA ASP A 28 12.00 9.83 2.50
C ASP A 28 10.67 10.54 2.23
N LYS A 29 10.60 11.85 2.52
CA LYS A 29 9.43 12.68 2.22
C LYS A 29 9.18 12.78 0.72
N ASP A 30 10.22 12.98 -0.08
CA ASP A 30 10.12 13.09 -1.54
C ASP A 30 9.67 11.76 -2.16
N LEU A 31 10.17 10.63 -1.63
CA LEU A 31 9.74 9.29 -2.07
C LEU A 31 8.27 8.99 -1.74
N LYS A 32 7.76 9.52 -0.63
CA LYS A 32 6.39 9.27 -0.14
C LYS A 32 5.46 10.47 -0.38
N GLU A 33 5.78 11.32 -1.34
CA GLU A 33 4.92 12.41 -1.75
C GLU A 33 3.60 11.85 -2.29
N VAL A 34 2.48 12.30 -1.72
CA VAL A 34 1.14 11.87 -2.14
C VAL A 34 0.70 12.70 -3.34
N THR A 35 0.45 12.04 -4.47
CA THR A 35 0.02 12.70 -5.72
C THR A 35 -1.45 12.44 -6.06
N HIS A 36 -2.05 11.40 -5.48
CA HIS A 36 -3.46 11.04 -5.64
C HIS A 36 -4.03 10.61 -4.29
N LYS A 37 -5.32 10.89 -4.08
CA LYS A 37 -6.09 10.36 -2.94
C LYS A 37 -7.19 9.46 -3.47
N VAL A 38 -7.29 8.24 -2.95
CA VAL A 38 -8.35 7.30 -3.30
C VAL A 38 -8.98 6.75 -2.03
N PHE A 39 -10.17 6.16 -2.13
CA PHE A 39 -10.88 5.64 -0.97
C PHE A 39 -11.50 4.27 -1.22
N PHE A 40 -11.72 3.55 -0.11
CA PHE A 40 -12.63 2.41 -0.01
C PHE A 40 -13.65 2.66 1.09
N ASP A 41 -14.93 2.45 0.77
CA ASP A 41 -15.97 2.22 1.76
C ASP A 41 -16.03 0.72 2.05
N VAL A 42 -15.88 0.36 3.32
CA VAL A 42 -15.74 -1.04 3.74
C VAL A 42 -17.02 -1.52 4.40
N GLU A 43 -17.44 -2.73 4.06
CA GLU A 43 -18.44 -3.49 4.80
C GLU A 43 -17.84 -4.74 5.42
N ILE A 44 -18.26 -5.05 6.65
CA ILE A 44 -17.96 -6.30 7.35
C ILE A 44 -19.28 -7.02 7.61
N ALA A 45 -19.42 -8.25 7.14
CA ALA A 45 -20.67 -9.03 7.21
C ALA A 45 -21.89 -8.27 6.66
N GLY A 46 -21.70 -7.47 5.59
CA GLY A 46 -22.74 -6.67 4.96
C GLY A 46 -23.17 -5.41 5.74
N LYS A 47 -22.41 -5.02 6.77
CA LYS A 47 -22.65 -3.80 7.54
C LYS A 47 -21.54 -2.79 7.30
N PRO A 48 -21.83 -1.49 7.14
CA PRO A 48 -20.81 -0.45 7.00
C PRO A 48 -19.82 -0.46 8.17
N ALA A 49 -18.52 -0.52 7.87
CA ALA A 49 -17.43 -0.53 8.85
C ALA A 49 -16.63 0.79 8.87
N GLY A 50 -16.76 1.60 7.82
CA GLY A 50 -16.15 2.92 7.68
C GLY A 50 -15.41 3.08 6.35
N ARG A 51 -14.75 4.23 6.20
CA ARG A 51 -13.97 4.59 5.00
C ARG A 51 -12.47 4.55 5.29
N ILE A 52 -11.71 3.99 4.37
CA ILE A 52 -10.25 4.10 4.32
C ILE A 52 -9.89 5.07 3.20
N VAL A 53 -9.03 6.05 3.47
CA VAL A 53 -8.47 6.94 2.46
C VAL A 53 -6.99 6.63 2.32
N PHE A 54 -6.54 6.46 1.09
CA PHE A 54 -5.16 6.18 0.73
C PHE A 54 -4.55 7.38 0.00
N GLY A 55 -3.27 7.60 0.23
CA GLY A 55 -2.43 8.48 -0.57
C GLY A 55 -1.48 7.63 -1.42
N LEU A 56 -1.41 7.90 -2.71
CA LEU A 56 -0.58 7.15 -3.66
C LEU A 56 0.70 7.93 -4.00
N PHE A 57 1.82 7.22 -4.13
CA PHE A 57 3.15 7.78 -4.35
C PHE A 57 3.48 7.91 -5.85
N GLY A 58 2.65 8.63 -6.60
CA GLY A 58 2.72 8.65 -8.07
C GLY A 58 3.97 9.30 -8.66
N LYS A 59 4.76 10.06 -7.89
CA LYS A 59 6.09 10.51 -8.35
C LYS A 59 7.14 9.40 -8.30
N THR A 60 7.02 8.48 -7.35
CA THR A 60 8.03 7.43 -7.11
C THR A 60 7.72 6.16 -7.88
N VAL A 61 6.43 5.83 -8.00
CA VAL A 61 5.92 4.64 -8.69
C VAL A 61 4.68 5.01 -9.54
N PRO A 62 4.84 5.86 -10.57
CA PRO A 62 3.72 6.36 -11.36
C PRO A 62 2.84 5.27 -11.97
N LYS A 63 3.43 4.17 -12.49
CA LYS A 63 2.63 3.09 -13.11
C LYS A 63 1.85 2.31 -12.06
N THR A 64 2.48 1.99 -10.93
CA THR A 64 1.84 1.23 -9.86
C THR A 64 0.71 2.04 -9.21
N ALA A 65 0.96 3.33 -8.97
CA ALA A 65 -0.05 4.26 -8.45
C ALA A 65 -1.22 4.44 -9.42
N GLU A 66 -0.96 4.64 -10.72
CA GLU A 66 -2.01 4.80 -11.73
C GLU A 66 -2.87 3.54 -11.88
N ASN A 67 -2.26 2.35 -11.83
CA ASN A 67 -3.00 1.09 -11.82
C ASN A 67 -4.01 1.04 -10.67
N PHE A 68 -3.56 1.31 -9.45
CA PHE A 68 -4.46 1.27 -8.30
C PHE A 68 -5.53 2.36 -8.35
N ARG A 69 -5.17 3.58 -8.77
CA ARG A 69 -6.11 4.71 -8.91
C ARG A 69 -7.23 4.39 -9.89
N ALA A 70 -6.87 3.95 -11.10
CA ALA A 70 -7.85 3.60 -12.13
C ALA A 70 -8.71 2.39 -11.74
N LEU A 71 -8.17 1.42 -11.00
CA LEU A 71 -8.95 0.31 -10.44
C LEU A 71 -9.88 0.76 -9.30
N CYS A 72 -9.58 1.87 -8.61
CA CYS A 72 -10.53 2.47 -7.65
C CYS A 72 -11.71 3.15 -8.37
N THR A 73 -11.49 3.77 -9.53
CA THR A 73 -12.54 4.50 -10.27
C THR A 73 -13.34 3.61 -11.23
N GLY A 74 -12.76 2.51 -11.69
CA GLY A 74 -13.37 1.64 -12.71
C GLY A 74 -13.35 2.22 -14.12
N GLU A 75 -12.63 3.32 -14.35
CA GLU A 75 -12.68 4.11 -15.59
C GLU A 75 -12.16 3.36 -16.84
N LYS A 76 -11.41 2.27 -16.66
CA LYS A 76 -10.85 1.47 -17.76
C LYS A 76 -11.82 0.43 -18.31
N GLY A 77 -13.06 0.38 -17.83
CA GLY A 77 -14.10 -0.48 -18.37
C GLY A 77 -13.87 -1.97 -18.07
N ILE A 78 -14.04 -2.81 -19.08
CA ILE A 78 -13.98 -4.28 -18.96
C ILE A 78 -12.57 -4.78 -19.31
N GLY A 79 -11.98 -5.60 -18.42
CA GLY A 79 -10.69 -6.26 -18.64
C GLY A 79 -10.78 -7.49 -19.53
N LYS A 80 -9.64 -8.11 -19.84
CA LYS A 80 -9.58 -9.34 -20.66
C LYS A 80 -10.25 -10.53 -19.97
N SER A 81 -10.32 -10.51 -18.64
CA SER A 81 -11.08 -11.46 -17.83
C SER A 81 -12.60 -11.38 -18.02
N GLY A 82 -13.11 -10.39 -18.78
CA GLY A 82 -14.54 -10.16 -18.95
C GLY A 82 -15.23 -9.53 -17.73
N LYS A 83 -14.44 -9.06 -16.75
CA LYS A 83 -14.91 -8.39 -15.53
C LYS A 83 -14.55 -6.90 -15.58
N PRO A 84 -15.32 -6.01 -14.94
CA PRO A 84 -14.92 -4.62 -14.77
C PRO A 84 -13.56 -4.52 -14.07
N LEU A 85 -12.68 -3.65 -14.58
CA LEU A 85 -11.42 -3.29 -13.96
C LEU A 85 -11.69 -2.33 -12.78
N HIS A 86 -12.34 -2.85 -11.72
CA HIS A 86 -12.87 -2.04 -10.62
C HIS A 86 -12.84 -2.82 -9.30
N TYR A 87 -12.37 -2.17 -8.22
CA TYR A 87 -12.33 -2.77 -6.88
C TYR A 87 -13.70 -2.87 -6.20
N LYS A 88 -14.68 -2.04 -6.59
CA LYS A 88 -16.04 -2.09 -6.05
C LYS A 88 -16.62 -3.52 -6.12
N GLY A 89 -17.09 -4.01 -4.99
CA GLY A 89 -17.67 -5.35 -4.81
C GLY A 89 -16.64 -6.46 -4.56
N SER A 90 -15.33 -6.19 -4.73
CA SER A 90 -14.28 -7.16 -4.41
C SER A 90 -14.07 -7.30 -2.89
N VAL A 91 -13.40 -8.37 -2.47
CA VAL A 91 -13.25 -8.74 -1.07
C VAL A 91 -11.79 -8.76 -0.62
N PHE A 92 -11.59 -8.59 0.68
CA PHE A 92 -10.35 -8.95 1.34
C PHE A 92 -10.38 -10.46 1.62
N HIS A 93 -9.82 -11.23 0.70
CA HIS A 93 -9.87 -12.70 0.70
C HIS A 93 -8.84 -13.34 1.63
N ARG A 94 -7.84 -12.57 2.11
CA ARG A 94 -6.80 -13.07 3.01
C ARG A 94 -6.41 -12.02 4.05
N ILE A 95 -6.64 -12.30 5.33
CA ILE A 95 -6.37 -11.38 6.45
C ILE A 95 -5.57 -12.13 7.51
N ILE A 96 -4.31 -11.75 7.69
CA ILE A 96 -3.41 -12.34 8.70
C ILE A 96 -3.17 -11.33 9.81
N THR A 97 -3.64 -11.68 11.01
CA THR A 97 -3.47 -10.88 12.22
C THR A 97 -1.99 -10.68 12.55
N SER A 98 -1.62 -9.45 12.91
CA SER A 98 -0.24 -9.00 13.15
C SER A 98 0.67 -9.15 11.93
N PHE A 99 0.12 -8.98 10.73
CA PHE A 99 0.87 -9.01 9.49
C PHE A 99 0.33 -8.02 8.46
N MET A 100 -0.76 -8.40 7.78
CA MET A 100 -1.34 -7.63 6.67
C MET A 100 -2.75 -8.10 6.32
N ILE A 101 -3.48 -7.24 5.61
CA ILE A 101 -4.78 -7.53 5.01
C ILE A 101 -4.67 -7.45 3.48
N GLN A 102 -5.08 -8.48 2.76
CA GLN A 102 -4.91 -8.63 1.32
C GLN A 102 -6.26 -8.73 0.59
N GLY A 103 -6.37 -8.00 -0.51
CA GLY A 103 -7.57 -7.92 -1.34
C GLY A 103 -7.24 -7.62 -2.81
N GLY A 104 -8.23 -7.14 -3.56
CA GLY A 104 -8.05 -6.69 -4.94
C GLY A 104 -8.18 -7.78 -6.01
N ASP A 105 -8.59 -9.00 -5.64
CA ASP A 105 -9.05 -10.00 -6.61
C ASP A 105 -10.53 -9.74 -6.92
N PHE A 106 -10.80 -8.99 -7.98
CA PHE A 106 -12.15 -8.70 -8.46
C PHE A 106 -12.66 -9.70 -9.50
N THR A 107 -11.85 -10.69 -9.91
CA THR A 107 -12.25 -11.64 -10.96
C THR A 107 -12.76 -12.96 -10.38
N LEU A 108 -12.06 -13.52 -9.40
CA LEU A 108 -12.41 -14.77 -8.71
C LEU A 108 -12.75 -14.56 -7.23
N GLY A 109 -12.16 -13.53 -6.60
CA GLY A 109 -12.43 -13.19 -5.21
C GLY A 109 -11.78 -14.11 -4.17
N ASP A 110 -10.83 -14.96 -4.58
CA ASP A 110 -10.21 -15.97 -3.71
C ASP A 110 -8.67 -15.91 -3.68
N GLY A 111 -8.08 -14.93 -4.38
CA GLY A 111 -6.64 -14.70 -4.44
C GLY A 111 -5.95 -15.36 -5.63
N ARG A 112 -6.66 -16.14 -6.45
CA ARG A 112 -6.12 -16.73 -7.69
C ARG A 112 -6.30 -15.82 -8.90
N GLY A 113 -7.11 -14.77 -8.78
CA GLY A 113 -7.49 -13.88 -9.87
C GLY A 113 -6.83 -12.50 -9.83
N GLY A 114 -7.55 -11.53 -10.38
CA GLY A 114 -7.12 -10.16 -10.57
C GLY A 114 -6.42 -9.89 -11.90
N GLU A 115 -6.51 -8.65 -12.37
CA GLU A 115 -5.95 -8.17 -13.64
C GLU A 115 -5.56 -6.69 -13.49
N SER A 116 -4.45 -6.26 -14.07
CA SER A 116 -4.05 -4.85 -14.07
C SER A 116 -4.70 -4.06 -15.21
N ILE A 117 -4.66 -2.73 -15.14
CA ILE A 117 -5.10 -1.89 -16.27
C ILE A 117 -4.20 -2.00 -17.51
N TYR A 118 -3.05 -2.66 -17.37
CA TYR A 118 -2.07 -2.86 -18.45
C TYR A 118 -2.15 -4.26 -19.06
N GLY A 119 -3.12 -5.08 -18.63
CA GLY A 119 -3.25 -6.51 -18.97
C GLY A 119 -3.10 -7.39 -17.73
N GLU A 120 -2.87 -8.70 -17.92
CA GLU A 120 -2.87 -9.67 -16.81
C GLU A 120 -1.89 -9.32 -15.69
N LYS A 121 -0.64 -8.97 -16.07
CA LYS A 121 0.45 -8.64 -15.14
C LYS A 121 1.31 -7.47 -15.64
N PHE A 122 1.99 -6.79 -14.73
CA PHE A 122 3.03 -5.79 -15.01
C PHE A 122 4.25 -5.91 -14.09
N ASN A 123 5.35 -5.30 -14.52
CA ASN A 123 6.67 -5.41 -13.87
C ASN A 123 6.72 -4.72 -12.50
N ASP A 124 7.67 -5.14 -11.67
CA ASP A 124 8.03 -4.40 -10.45
C ASP A 124 8.65 -3.06 -10.85
N GLU A 125 8.05 -1.95 -10.43
CA GLU A 125 8.48 -0.63 -10.88
C GLU A 125 9.77 -0.17 -10.19
N ASN A 126 9.84 -0.27 -8.86
CA ASN A 126 11.06 -0.19 -8.05
C ASN A 126 10.78 -0.59 -6.59
N PHE A 127 11.83 -0.70 -5.78
CA PHE A 127 11.76 -1.05 -4.36
C PHE A 127 12.37 0.02 -3.45
N LYS A 128 12.26 1.31 -3.83
CA LYS A 128 12.87 2.42 -3.08
C LYS A 128 12.21 2.64 -1.71
N ILE A 129 10.92 2.35 -1.60
CA ILE A 129 10.14 2.52 -0.38
C ILE A 129 10.07 1.19 0.35
N LYS A 130 10.45 1.20 1.64
CA LYS A 130 10.50 0.02 2.52
C LYS A 130 9.23 -0.14 3.35
N HIS A 131 8.94 -1.37 3.76
CA HIS A 131 7.81 -1.73 4.60
C HIS A 131 8.08 -1.42 6.09
N THR A 132 8.20 -0.12 6.38
CA THR A 132 8.71 0.40 7.66
C THR A 132 7.69 0.40 8.80
N GLY A 133 6.41 0.16 8.54
CA GLY A 133 5.38 0.16 9.57
C GLY A 133 3.97 -0.07 9.03
N PRO A 134 2.95 -0.01 9.89
CA PRO A 134 1.56 -0.21 9.52
C PRO A 134 1.05 0.86 8.56
N GLY A 135 -0.01 0.50 7.82
CA GLY A 135 -0.73 1.39 6.91
C GLY A 135 -0.04 1.60 5.57
N LEU A 136 1.08 0.93 5.27
CA LEU A 136 1.66 0.94 3.92
C LEU A 136 0.86 0.04 2.99
N LEU A 137 0.59 0.56 1.80
CA LEU A 137 -0.11 -0.09 0.70
C LEU A 137 0.91 -0.61 -0.31
N SER A 138 0.86 -1.91 -0.61
CA SER A 138 1.88 -2.61 -1.39
C SER A 138 1.27 -3.67 -2.31
N MET A 139 1.94 -3.96 -3.43
CA MET A 139 1.45 -4.92 -4.42
C MET A 139 1.63 -6.36 -3.94
N ALA A 140 0.57 -7.17 -4.03
CA ALA A 140 0.71 -8.61 -3.97
C ALA A 140 1.17 -9.15 -5.34
N ASN A 141 2.04 -10.16 -5.33
CA ASN A 141 2.55 -10.80 -6.53
C ASN A 141 2.89 -12.27 -6.27
N ALA A 142 3.10 -13.04 -7.33
CA ALA A 142 3.49 -14.46 -7.31
C ALA A 142 4.97 -14.64 -7.67
N GLY A 143 5.80 -13.63 -7.41
CA GLY A 143 7.19 -13.56 -7.85
C GLY A 143 7.47 -12.31 -8.67
N LYS A 144 8.75 -12.16 -9.05
CA LYS A 144 9.25 -10.98 -9.76
C LYS A 144 8.40 -10.66 -11.00
N ASN A 145 8.04 -9.39 -11.16
CA ASN A 145 7.31 -8.86 -12.31
C ASN A 145 5.91 -9.48 -12.54
N THR A 146 5.20 -9.82 -11.48
CA THR A 146 3.85 -10.41 -11.57
C THR A 146 2.79 -9.58 -10.83
N ASN A 147 2.92 -8.25 -10.85
CA ASN A 147 1.93 -7.36 -10.24
C ASN A 147 0.63 -7.37 -11.08
N GLY A 148 -0.52 -7.46 -10.43
CA GLY A 148 -1.84 -7.42 -11.08
C GLY A 148 -2.72 -6.35 -10.45
N SER A 149 -3.89 -6.72 -9.95
CA SER A 149 -4.75 -5.85 -9.13
C SER A 149 -4.66 -6.11 -7.63
N GLN A 150 -4.13 -7.26 -7.23
CA GLN A 150 -4.08 -7.62 -5.81
C GLN A 150 -3.07 -6.76 -5.05
N PHE A 151 -3.45 -6.38 -3.85
CA PHE A 151 -2.68 -5.52 -2.96
C PHE A 151 -2.82 -5.99 -1.52
N PHE A 152 -1.94 -5.51 -0.65
CA PHE A 152 -2.11 -5.63 0.79
C PHE A 152 -1.84 -4.32 1.52
N ILE A 153 -2.43 -4.20 2.70
CA ILE A 153 -2.19 -3.13 3.66
C ILE A 153 -1.51 -3.77 4.88
N THR A 154 -0.34 -3.25 5.24
CA THR A 154 0.42 -3.71 6.41
C THR A 154 -0.25 -3.27 7.72
N THR A 155 -0.22 -4.13 8.74
CA THR A 155 -0.67 -3.80 10.10
C THR A 155 0.46 -3.78 11.12
N VAL A 156 1.66 -4.18 10.69
CA VAL A 156 2.93 -4.11 11.43
C VAL A 156 4.07 -3.77 10.46
N THR A 157 5.30 -3.61 10.96
CA THR A 157 6.50 -3.56 10.13
C THR A 157 6.77 -4.92 9.49
N THR A 158 7.01 -4.96 8.17
CA THR A 158 7.21 -6.22 7.41
C THR A 158 8.46 -6.16 6.54
N SER A 159 9.62 -5.87 7.14
CA SER A 159 10.88 -5.63 6.41
C SER A 159 11.35 -6.79 5.54
N TRP A 160 10.93 -8.02 5.83
CA TRP A 160 11.25 -9.21 5.01
C TRP A 160 10.59 -9.18 3.62
N LEU A 161 9.64 -8.28 3.38
CA LEU A 161 8.99 -8.04 2.08
C LEU A 161 9.74 -7.02 1.22
N ASP A 162 10.75 -6.33 1.77
CA ASP A 162 11.54 -5.35 1.03
C ASP A 162 12.27 -6.01 -0.16
N GLY A 163 12.27 -5.34 -1.30
CA GLY A 163 12.84 -5.87 -2.55
C GLY A 163 12.00 -6.94 -3.25
N ARG A 164 10.82 -7.28 -2.71
CA ARG A 164 9.90 -8.30 -3.27
C ARG A 164 8.53 -7.74 -3.64
N HIS A 165 8.05 -6.76 -2.89
CA HIS A 165 6.75 -6.12 -3.09
C HIS A 165 6.92 -4.61 -3.25
N VAL A 166 6.27 -4.04 -4.26
CA VAL A 166 6.33 -2.61 -4.55
C VAL A 166 5.39 -1.87 -3.59
N VAL A 167 5.93 -1.08 -2.66
CA VAL A 167 5.15 -0.14 -1.84
C VAL A 167 4.80 1.07 -2.70
N PHE A 168 3.52 1.41 -2.78
CA PHE A 168 3.03 2.45 -3.69
C PHE A 168 2.04 3.44 -3.06
N GLY A 169 1.72 3.28 -1.79
CA GLY A 169 0.90 4.23 -1.08
C GLY A 169 0.89 4.02 0.43
N LYS A 170 0.06 4.79 1.11
CA LYS A 170 -0.22 4.64 2.53
C LYS A 170 -1.65 5.03 2.87
N VAL A 171 -2.17 4.51 3.97
CA VAL A 171 -3.40 4.98 4.59
C VAL A 171 -3.17 6.39 5.15
N LEU A 172 -4.05 7.33 4.80
CA LEU A 172 -4.10 8.69 5.31
C LEU A 172 -5.12 8.83 6.45
N SER A 173 -6.25 8.11 6.35
CA SER A 173 -7.29 8.03 7.37
C SER A 173 -8.02 6.70 7.30
N GLY A 174 -8.64 6.28 8.41
CA GLY A 174 -9.36 5.00 8.50
C GLY A 174 -8.49 3.81 8.91
N MET A 175 -7.36 4.03 9.61
CA MET A 175 -6.58 2.92 10.18
C MET A 175 -7.38 2.13 11.23
N ASP A 176 -8.33 2.75 11.92
CA ASP A 176 -9.26 2.02 12.81
C ASP A 176 -10.13 1.03 12.02
N VAL A 177 -10.51 1.36 10.79
CA VAL A 177 -11.22 0.45 9.88
C VAL A 177 -10.32 -0.69 9.45
N VAL A 178 -9.05 -0.42 9.12
CA VAL A 178 -8.04 -1.45 8.83
C VAL A 178 -7.89 -2.43 9.99
N TYR A 179 -7.82 -1.94 11.23
CA TYR A 179 -7.72 -2.81 12.42
C TYR A 179 -9.03 -3.58 12.71
N LYS A 180 -10.20 -2.99 12.46
CA LYS A 180 -11.47 -3.74 12.49
C LYS A 180 -11.48 -4.89 11.49
N MET A 181 -10.98 -4.66 10.28
CA MET A 181 -10.85 -5.71 9.26
C MET A 181 -9.82 -6.77 9.67
N GLU A 182 -8.68 -6.37 10.25
CA GLU A 182 -7.67 -7.31 10.76
C GLU A 182 -8.24 -8.25 11.82
N ALA A 183 -9.12 -7.76 12.71
CA ALA A 183 -9.78 -8.56 13.74
C ALA A 183 -10.66 -9.69 13.15
N GLU A 184 -11.10 -9.55 11.91
CA GLU A 184 -11.81 -10.58 11.15
C GLU A 184 -10.88 -11.66 10.58
N GLY A 185 -9.56 -11.53 10.74
CA GLY A 185 -8.56 -12.46 10.23
C GLY A 185 -8.23 -13.62 11.16
N SER A 186 -7.23 -14.39 10.73
CA SER A 186 -6.64 -15.52 11.46
C SER A 186 -5.18 -15.72 11.06
N GLN A 187 -4.45 -16.57 11.79
CA GLN A 187 -3.05 -16.87 11.45
C GLN A 187 -2.90 -17.57 10.08
N SER A 188 -3.90 -18.33 9.63
CA SER A 188 -3.89 -18.96 8.29
C SER A 188 -4.25 -18.00 7.17
N GLY A 189 -4.78 -16.82 7.49
CA GLY A 189 -5.29 -15.85 6.53
C GLY A 189 -6.78 -15.98 6.22
N THR A 190 -7.45 -17.04 6.68
CA THR A 190 -8.90 -17.21 6.51
C THR A 190 -9.66 -16.13 7.28
N THR A 191 -10.70 -15.56 6.68
CA THR A 191 -11.54 -14.54 7.31
C THR A 191 -12.74 -15.17 8.02
N LYS A 192 -13.11 -14.62 9.19
CA LYS A 192 -14.29 -15.00 9.98
C LYS A 192 -15.58 -14.52 9.33
N SER A 193 -15.51 -13.34 8.72
CA SER A 193 -16.63 -12.67 8.06
C SER A 193 -16.20 -12.17 6.69
N LYS A 194 -17.17 -11.98 5.79
CA LYS A 194 -16.91 -11.34 4.49
C LYS A 194 -16.59 -9.87 4.71
N VAL A 195 -15.40 -9.45 4.26
CA VAL A 195 -14.95 -8.04 4.26
C VAL A 195 -14.93 -7.55 2.82
N THR A 196 -15.79 -6.60 2.48
CA THR A 196 -16.07 -6.17 1.10
C THR A 196 -15.71 -4.70 0.91
N ILE A 197 -15.17 -4.34 -0.25
CA ILE A 197 -15.09 -2.96 -0.73
C ILE A 197 -16.45 -2.62 -1.32
N ALA A 198 -17.33 -1.99 -0.54
CA ALA A 198 -18.68 -1.65 -0.95
C ALA A 198 -18.70 -0.54 -2.01
N ASP A 199 -17.79 0.42 -1.90
CA ASP A 199 -17.55 1.45 -2.90
C ASP A 199 -16.08 1.86 -2.94
N SER A 200 -15.64 2.38 -4.08
CA SER A 200 -14.28 2.88 -4.28
C SER A 200 -14.25 4.05 -5.25
N GLY A 201 -13.22 4.87 -5.16
CA GLY A 201 -13.04 5.97 -6.09
C GLY A 201 -11.85 6.87 -5.77
N GLU A 202 -11.78 7.98 -6.49
CA GLU A 202 -10.77 9.02 -6.33
C GLU A 202 -11.34 10.25 -5.62
N LEU A 203 -10.52 10.92 -4.83
CA LEU A 203 -10.82 12.16 -4.13
C LEU A 203 -9.91 13.29 -4.63
N PRO A 204 -10.36 14.55 -4.56
CA PRO A 204 -9.48 15.70 -4.76
C PRO A 204 -8.26 15.65 -3.82
N LEU A 205 -7.10 16.07 -4.34
CA LEU A 205 -5.84 16.10 -3.60
C LEU A 205 -5.83 17.17 -2.51
#